data_AF-A0A538A3J2-F1
#
_entry.id   AF-A0A538A3J2-F1
#
_cell.length_a   1.000
_cell.length_b   1.000
_cell.length_c   1.000
_cell.angle_alpha   90.00
_cell.angle_beta   90.00
_cell.angle_gamma   90.00
#
_symmetry.space_group_name_H-M   'P 1'
#
loop_
_entity.id
_entity.type
_entity.pdbx_description
1 polymer ?
#
loop_
_entity_poly.entity_id
_entity_poly.type
_entity_poly.pdbx_seq_one_letter_code
_entity_poly.pdbx_strand_id
1 'polypeptide(L)'
;MAAVLRDHGGRLVPGGQGSREAIAQALPRGARGGSRGWPHEPPRPDRGGGQANQVEASRERGQGPLVVLAPYWSGHPGVYEALLSDLARDHRVVTWDARGTGQSTPAGPYDMETDCSDLAAIVDQAGGDAVVISTADGANRAVRVAASRKDLVAAVVALGTAPFARMHFEGSEGMIASETVVGAFINMLERDYRGALRALLSATNAQMSEPELRERVAFQISYCPQEPAAARVRAWAEDDPTAAARETGERLWTDLGCRPHTSAEGWSRR
;
A
#
# COMPACT_ATOMS: atom_id res chain seq x y z
N MET A 1 13.43 -13.11 12.00
CA MET A 1 13.04 -13.80 13.26
C MET A 1 11.68 -13.25 13.66
N ALA A 2 10.63 -14.08 13.59
CA ALA A 2 9.25 -13.67 13.87
C ALA A 2 9.08 -13.31 15.37
N ALA A 3 8.48 -12.15 15.66
CA ALA A 3 8.16 -11.72 17.01
C ALA A 3 7.10 -12.67 17.62
N VAL A 4 7.37 -13.15 18.83
CA VAL A 4 6.50 -14.06 19.59
C VAL A 4 5.57 -13.22 20.47
N LEU A 5 4.26 -13.27 20.21
CA LEU A 5 3.25 -12.63 21.05
C LEU A 5 3.08 -13.41 22.36
N ARG A 6 3.07 -12.69 23.50
CA ARG A 6 2.75 -13.22 24.83
C ARG A 6 1.34 -12.75 25.25
N ASP A 7 0.60 -13.61 25.92
CA ASP A 7 -0.71 -13.26 26.52
C ASP A 7 -0.54 -12.56 27.89
N HIS A 8 -1.59 -11.89 28.36
CA HIS A 8 -1.73 -11.09 29.59
C HIS A 8 -1.40 -11.83 30.90
N GLY A 9 -1.12 -13.14 30.85
CA GLY A 9 -0.61 -13.94 31.97
C GLY A 9 0.87 -14.33 31.89
N GLY A 10 1.63 -13.83 30.91
CA GLY A 10 3.08 -14.09 30.78
C GLY A 10 3.48 -15.51 30.38
N ARG A 11 2.52 -16.38 29.99
CA ARG A 11 2.82 -17.72 29.44
C ARG A 11 3.01 -17.68 27.93
N LEU A 12 3.98 -18.46 27.46
CA LEU A 12 4.22 -18.75 26.04
C LEU A 12 3.01 -19.50 25.48
N VAL A 13 2.35 -18.93 24.47
CA VAL A 13 1.36 -19.66 23.67
C VAL A 13 2.14 -20.50 22.64
N PRO A 14 2.00 -21.84 22.61
CA PRO A 14 2.62 -22.64 21.58
C PRO A 14 2.00 -22.26 20.23
N GLY A 15 2.75 -21.55 19.39
CA GLY A 15 2.39 -21.35 17.99
C GLY A 15 2.36 -22.71 17.30
N GLY A 16 1.16 -23.27 17.13
CA GLY A 16 0.97 -24.55 16.47
C GLY A 16 1.53 -24.51 15.05
N GLN A 17 2.32 -25.53 14.70
CA GLN A 17 2.93 -25.71 13.38
C GLN A 17 1.92 -25.66 12.20
N GLY A 18 0.61 -25.74 12.46
CA GLY A 18 -0.44 -25.66 11.44
C GLY A 18 -0.65 -24.27 10.80
N SER A 19 -0.24 -23.16 11.42
CA SER A 19 -0.49 -21.82 10.85
C SER A 19 0.49 -21.42 9.76
N ARG A 20 1.71 -21.97 9.75
CA ARG A 20 2.69 -21.75 8.66
C ARG A 20 2.36 -22.57 7.41
N GLU A 21 1.81 -23.77 7.58
CA GLU A 21 1.38 -24.61 6.45
C GLU A 21 0.06 -24.13 5.84
N ALA A 22 -0.85 -23.55 6.64
CA ALA A 22 -2.11 -22.99 6.13
C ALA A 22 -1.89 -21.77 5.20
N ILE A 23 -0.92 -20.91 5.50
CA ILE A 23 -0.60 -19.73 4.66
C ILE A 23 0.06 -20.14 3.34
N ALA A 24 0.90 -21.18 3.34
CA ALA A 24 1.50 -21.73 2.13
C ALA A 24 0.48 -22.45 1.21
N GLN A 25 -0.69 -22.81 1.75
CA GLN A 25 -1.76 -23.51 1.03
C GLN A 25 -2.93 -22.61 0.60
N ALA A 26 -3.02 -21.39 1.14
CA ALA A 26 -4.08 -20.42 0.81
C ALA A 26 -3.77 -19.54 -0.42
N LEU A 27 -2.56 -19.61 -0.97
CA LEU A 27 -2.22 -19.02 -2.26
C LEU A 27 -2.55 -20.00 -3.39
N PRO A 28 -3.22 -19.59 -4.47
CA PRO A 28 -3.49 -20.47 -5.60
C PRO A 28 -2.20 -21.10 -6.11
N ARG A 29 -2.20 -22.43 -6.27
CA ARG A 29 -1.04 -23.28 -6.65
C ARG A 29 -0.42 -22.94 -8.02
N GLY A 30 -0.90 -21.89 -8.71
CA GLY A 30 -0.34 -21.32 -9.95
C GLY A 30 0.72 -20.23 -9.76
N ALA A 31 0.94 -19.71 -8.54
CA ALA A 31 2.01 -18.73 -8.27
C ALA A 31 3.42 -19.36 -8.19
N ARG A 32 3.55 -20.64 -8.56
CA ARG A 32 4.83 -21.31 -8.88
C ARG A 32 4.98 -21.39 -10.41
N GLY A 33 4.95 -20.23 -11.07
CA GLY A 33 5.13 -20.10 -12.51
C GLY A 33 6.28 -19.15 -12.78
N GLY A 34 7.33 -19.63 -13.43
CA GLY A 34 8.50 -18.82 -13.79
C GLY A 34 8.12 -17.61 -14.66
N SER A 35 8.81 -16.49 -14.39
CA SER A 35 9.23 -15.40 -15.30
C SER A 35 8.33 -14.92 -16.47
N ARG A 36 7.03 -15.24 -16.53
CA ARG A 36 6.14 -14.68 -17.55
C ARG A 36 5.14 -13.75 -16.91
N GLY A 37 5.36 -12.45 -17.08
CA GLY A 37 4.38 -11.43 -16.73
C GLY A 37 4.91 -10.05 -16.32
N TRP A 38 6.21 -9.76 -16.49
CA TRP A 38 6.68 -8.37 -16.37
C TRP A 38 6.50 -7.69 -17.73
N PRO A 39 5.95 -6.46 -17.80
CA PRO A 39 5.94 -5.72 -19.05
C PRO A 39 7.40 -5.51 -19.49
N HIS A 40 7.77 -6.13 -20.61
CA HIS A 40 9.14 -6.11 -21.14
C HIS A 40 9.57 -4.74 -21.67
N GLU A 41 8.66 -3.78 -21.75
CA GLU A 41 8.94 -2.42 -22.23
C GLU A 41 8.08 -1.40 -21.46
N PRO A 42 8.67 -0.34 -20.89
CA PRO A 42 7.90 0.76 -20.34
C PRO A 42 7.11 1.45 -21.47
N PRO A 43 5.83 1.82 -21.27
CA PRO A 43 5.07 2.55 -22.27
C PRO A 43 5.77 3.88 -22.59
N ARG A 44 5.81 4.23 -23.89
CA ARG A 44 6.40 5.49 -24.35
C ARG A 44 5.52 6.67 -23.94
N PRO A 45 6.11 7.83 -23.61
CA PRO A 45 5.33 9.00 -23.18
C PRO A 45 4.49 9.54 -24.34
N ASP A 46 3.18 9.60 -24.14
CA ASP A 46 2.31 10.50 -24.89
C ASP A 46 2.35 11.87 -24.22
N ARG A 47 2.77 12.90 -24.95
CA ARG A 47 2.81 14.28 -24.45
C ARG A 47 1.54 14.99 -24.91
N GLY A 48 0.41 14.68 -24.28
CA GLY A 48 -0.81 15.49 -24.36
C GLY A 48 -0.76 16.60 -23.31
N GLY A 49 -0.90 17.85 -23.73
CA GLY A 49 -0.95 18.99 -22.81
C GLY A 49 -2.28 19.05 -22.06
N GLY A 50 -2.25 18.81 -20.75
CA GLY A 50 -3.38 18.95 -19.82
C GLY A 50 -3.11 19.96 -18.70
N GLN A 51 -4.18 20.56 -18.19
CA GLN A 51 -4.16 21.61 -17.17
C GLN A 51 -3.74 21.07 -15.79
N ALA A 52 -3.01 21.91 -15.04
CA ALA A 52 -2.63 21.66 -13.65
C ALA A 52 -3.86 21.34 -12.79
N ASN A 53 -4.01 20.06 -12.40
CA ASN A 53 -4.89 19.45 -11.39
C ASN A 53 -5.56 18.13 -11.85
N GLN A 54 -5.26 17.62 -13.05
CA GLN A 54 -5.67 16.27 -13.42
C GLN A 54 -4.56 15.26 -13.06
N VAL A 55 -4.93 14.20 -12.35
CA VAL A 55 -4.12 12.99 -12.20
C VAL A 55 -4.33 12.18 -13.47
N GLU A 56 -3.55 12.49 -14.51
CA GLU A 56 -3.88 12.17 -15.91
C GLU A 56 -3.60 10.72 -16.32
N ALA A 57 -2.81 9.97 -15.56
CA ALA A 57 -2.40 8.60 -15.93
C ALA A 57 -3.21 7.52 -15.21
N SER A 58 -4.53 7.49 -15.44
CA SER A 58 -5.39 6.38 -15.02
C SER A 58 -5.63 5.38 -16.16
N ARG A 59 -5.86 4.12 -15.80
CA ARG A 59 -6.16 3.02 -16.73
C ARG A 59 -7.32 2.23 -16.17
N GLU A 60 -8.30 1.98 -17.01
CA GLU A 60 -9.51 1.23 -16.68
C GLU A 60 -9.60 -0.07 -17.48
N ARG A 61 -10.12 -1.12 -16.86
CA ARG A 61 -10.47 -2.38 -17.52
C ARG A 61 -11.63 -3.10 -16.84
N GLY A 62 -12.32 -3.96 -17.59
CA GLY A 62 -13.47 -4.71 -17.09
C GLY A 62 -14.76 -3.88 -17.06
N GLN A 63 -15.80 -4.45 -16.45
CA GLN A 63 -17.13 -3.85 -16.29
C GLN A 63 -17.74 -4.33 -14.97
N GLY A 64 -18.71 -3.61 -14.43
CA GLY A 64 -19.37 -3.97 -13.17
C GLY A 64 -19.01 -3.02 -12.02
N PRO A 65 -19.10 -3.47 -10.75
CA PRO A 65 -18.80 -2.64 -9.58
C PRO A 65 -17.38 -2.07 -9.64
N LEU A 66 -17.20 -0.83 -9.18
CA LEU A 66 -15.93 -0.12 -9.29
C LEU A 66 -14.94 -0.57 -8.20
N VAL A 67 -13.73 -0.90 -8.65
CA VAL A 67 -12.55 -1.15 -7.82
C VAL A 67 -11.45 -0.18 -8.21
N VAL A 68 -10.88 0.54 -7.24
CA VAL A 68 -9.77 1.46 -7.45
C VAL A 68 -8.56 0.98 -6.66
N LEU A 69 -7.39 0.88 -7.30
CA LEU A 69 -6.14 0.61 -6.60
C LEU A 69 -5.55 1.92 -6.05
N ALA A 70 -5.28 1.99 -4.74
CA ALA A 70 -4.45 3.01 -4.12
C ALA A 70 -2.99 2.48 -4.03
N PRO A 71 -2.09 2.91 -4.94
CA PRO A 71 -0.71 2.42 -4.98
C PRO A 71 0.07 2.91 -3.76
N TYR A 72 1.00 2.11 -3.24
CA TYR A 72 1.93 2.57 -2.19
C TYR A 72 3.00 3.54 -2.74
N TRP A 73 3.74 4.22 -1.87
CA TRP A 73 4.65 5.34 -2.17
C TRP A 73 5.61 5.17 -3.38
N SER A 74 6.04 3.95 -3.69
CA SER A 74 6.85 3.60 -4.88
C SER A 74 6.27 2.48 -5.72
N GLY A 75 5.02 2.09 -5.43
CA GLY A 75 4.37 0.93 -6.01
C GLY A 75 3.90 1.17 -7.42
N HIS A 76 4.48 0.44 -8.38
CA HIS A 76 3.91 0.34 -9.72
C HIS A 76 2.66 -0.57 -9.67
N PRO A 77 1.52 -0.17 -10.27
CA PRO A 77 0.27 -0.95 -10.25
C PRO A 77 0.42 -2.40 -10.73
N GLY A 78 1.34 -2.64 -11.67
CA GLY A 78 1.65 -3.99 -12.20
C GLY A 78 2.09 -5.03 -11.15
N VAL A 79 2.47 -4.61 -9.93
CA VAL A 79 2.70 -5.55 -8.81
C VAL A 79 1.43 -6.35 -8.47
N TYR A 80 0.25 -5.81 -8.76
CA TYR A 80 -1.05 -6.43 -8.51
C TYR A 80 -1.67 -7.04 -9.77
N GLU A 81 -0.94 -7.17 -10.87
CA GLU A 81 -1.53 -7.48 -12.18
C GLU A 81 -2.35 -8.77 -12.18
N ALA A 82 -1.89 -9.81 -11.48
CA ALA A 82 -2.62 -11.06 -11.33
C ALA A 82 -3.98 -10.87 -10.63
N LEU A 83 -3.99 -10.14 -9.50
CA LEU A 83 -5.21 -9.82 -8.74
C LEU A 83 -6.15 -8.94 -9.58
N LEU A 84 -5.63 -7.86 -10.14
CA LEU A 84 -6.40 -6.90 -10.92
C LEU A 84 -6.95 -7.53 -12.21
N SER A 85 -6.27 -8.52 -12.79
CA SER A 85 -6.77 -9.25 -13.97
C SER A 85 -7.90 -10.21 -13.60
N ASP A 86 -7.83 -10.82 -12.42
CA ASP A 86 -8.90 -11.69 -11.91
C ASP A 86 -10.16 -10.87 -11.63
N LEU A 87 -10.01 -9.74 -10.92
CA LEU A 87 -11.10 -8.79 -10.63
C LEU A 87 -11.71 -8.20 -11.91
N ALA A 88 -10.91 -7.93 -12.94
CA ALA A 88 -11.41 -7.33 -14.18
C ALA A 88 -12.38 -8.25 -14.98
N ARG A 89 -12.57 -9.52 -14.56
CA ARG A 89 -13.53 -10.43 -15.17
C ARG A 89 -14.98 -10.04 -14.88
N ASP A 90 -15.23 -9.42 -13.73
CA ASP A 90 -16.57 -9.10 -13.21
C ASP A 90 -16.65 -7.74 -12.47
N HIS A 91 -15.53 -7.03 -12.34
CA HIS A 91 -15.45 -5.68 -11.80
C HIS A 91 -14.85 -4.71 -12.81
N ARG A 92 -15.21 -3.44 -12.67
CA ARG A 92 -14.55 -2.34 -13.36
C ARG A 92 -13.37 -1.89 -12.51
N VAL A 93 -12.15 -2.15 -12.99
CA VAL A 93 -10.90 -1.93 -12.25
C VAL A 93 -10.19 -0.69 -12.79
N VAL A 94 -9.91 0.26 -11.91
CA VAL A 94 -9.13 1.47 -12.19
C VAL A 94 -7.80 1.42 -11.44
N THR A 95 -6.73 1.61 -12.19
CA THR A 95 -5.37 1.84 -11.67
C THR A 95 -4.89 3.21 -12.12
N TRP A 96 -3.93 3.77 -11.42
CA TRP A 96 -3.39 5.09 -11.75
C TRP A 96 -1.95 5.23 -11.24
N ASP A 97 -1.19 6.10 -11.89
CA ASP A 97 0.12 6.49 -11.40
C ASP A 97 -0.05 7.66 -10.42
N ALA A 98 0.52 7.55 -9.23
CA ALA A 98 0.49 8.64 -8.26
C ALA A 98 1.20 9.88 -8.84
N ARG A 99 0.77 11.09 -8.45
CA ARG A 99 1.47 12.35 -8.73
C ARG A 99 2.99 12.19 -8.53
N GLY A 100 3.79 12.64 -9.50
CA GLY A 100 5.24 12.47 -9.46
C GLY A 100 5.75 11.07 -9.79
N THR A 101 4.89 10.12 -10.16
CA THR A 101 5.29 8.77 -10.54
C THR A 101 4.76 8.41 -11.93
N GLY A 102 5.42 7.46 -12.58
CA GLY A 102 5.00 6.91 -13.87
C GLY A 102 4.79 7.99 -14.93
N GLN A 103 3.57 8.06 -15.46
CA GLN A 103 3.16 9.03 -16.47
C GLN A 103 2.35 10.21 -15.89
N SER A 104 2.13 10.25 -14.58
CA SER A 104 1.43 11.36 -13.92
C SER A 104 2.34 12.58 -13.77
N THR A 105 1.71 13.75 -13.70
CA THR A 105 2.38 15.04 -13.60
C THR A 105 3.40 15.08 -12.46
N PRO A 106 4.67 15.46 -12.72
CA PRO A 106 5.71 15.57 -11.71
C PRO A 106 5.66 16.93 -11.00
N ALA A 107 4.56 17.18 -10.30
CA ALA A 107 4.35 18.42 -9.55
C ALA A 107 3.95 18.10 -8.11
N GLY A 108 4.79 18.49 -7.15
CA GLY A 108 4.44 18.44 -5.73
C GLY A 108 3.34 19.44 -5.34
N PRO A 109 2.97 19.51 -4.05
CA PRO A 109 3.55 18.76 -2.93
C PRO A 109 3.20 17.26 -2.96
N TYR A 110 3.93 16.45 -2.18
CA TYR A 110 3.75 14.99 -2.06
C TYR A 110 3.40 14.61 -0.61
N ASP A 111 2.53 15.40 0.03
CA ASP A 111 2.06 15.17 1.39
C ASP A 111 0.78 14.30 1.43
N MET A 112 0.41 13.87 2.64
CA MET A 112 -0.72 12.97 2.86
C MET A 112 -2.06 13.59 2.42
N GLU A 113 -2.27 14.88 2.65
CA GLU A 113 -3.52 15.57 2.28
C GLU A 113 -3.69 15.62 0.77
N THR A 114 -2.61 15.99 0.08
CA THR A 114 -2.54 16.07 -1.37
C THR A 114 -2.78 14.71 -2.03
N ASP A 115 -2.11 13.67 -1.54
CA ASP A 115 -2.32 12.31 -2.05
C ASP A 115 -3.74 11.78 -1.76
N CYS A 116 -4.37 12.17 -0.65
CA CYS A 116 -5.77 11.85 -0.37
C CYS A 116 -6.71 12.57 -1.36
N SER A 117 -6.41 13.83 -1.67
CA SER A 117 -7.16 14.61 -2.67
C SER A 117 -7.07 13.97 -4.06
N ASP A 118 -5.89 13.52 -4.46
CA ASP A 118 -5.67 12.80 -5.72
C ASP A 118 -6.46 11.49 -5.78
N LEU A 119 -6.42 10.69 -4.72
CA LEU A 119 -7.19 9.45 -4.64
C LEU A 119 -8.70 9.73 -4.73
N ALA A 120 -9.19 10.74 -4.01
CA ALA A 120 -10.60 11.14 -4.08
C ALA A 120 -10.98 11.59 -5.50
N ALA A 121 -10.13 12.37 -6.18
CA ALA A 121 -10.37 12.81 -7.54
C ALA A 121 -10.41 11.63 -8.53
N ILE A 122 -9.51 10.65 -8.40
CA ILE A 122 -9.52 9.43 -9.24
C ILE A 122 -10.82 8.64 -9.04
N VAL A 123 -11.26 8.47 -7.79
CA VAL A 123 -12.49 7.75 -7.49
C VAL A 123 -13.71 8.50 -8.01
N ASP A 124 -13.77 9.82 -7.83
CA ASP A 124 -14.85 10.70 -8.30
C ASP A 124 -14.96 10.68 -9.83
N GLN A 125 -13.83 10.82 -10.54
CA GLN A 125 -13.79 10.74 -12.01
C GLN A 125 -14.22 9.37 -12.53
N ALA A 126 -13.94 8.31 -11.77
CA ALA A 126 -14.40 6.96 -12.09
C ALA A 126 -15.90 6.73 -11.76
N GLY A 127 -16.56 7.66 -11.06
CA GLY A 127 -18.00 7.63 -10.78
C GLY A 127 -18.39 7.34 -9.32
N GLY A 128 -17.44 7.32 -8.39
CA GLY A 128 -17.70 7.13 -6.96
C GLY A 128 -18.10 5.71 -6.57
N ASP A 129 -18.57 5.54 -5.33
CA ASP A 129 -18.99 4.26 -4.73
C ASP A 129 -17.98 3.10 -4.91
N ALA A 130 -16.68 3.40 -4.87
CA ALA A 130 -15.62 2.45 -5.17
C ALA A 130 -15.25 1.57 -3.95
N VAL A 131 -14.86 0.32 -4.23
CA VAL A 131 -14.01 -0.44 -3.32
C VAL A 131 -12.56 -0.07 -3.58
N VAL A 132 -11.86 0.47 -2.59
CA VAL A 132 -10.45 0.85 -2.70
C VAL A 132 -9.55 -0.28 -2.18
N ILE A 133 -8.72 -0.84 -3.05
CA ILE A 133 -7.68 -1.81 -2.67
C ILE A 133 -6.39 -1.05 -2.39
N SER A 134 -5.70 -1.36 -1.29
CA SER A 134 -4.50 -0.63 -0.86
C SER A 134 -3.47 -1.53 -0.18
N THR A 135 -2.23 -1.05 -0.10
CA THR A 135 -1.14 -1.68 0.67
C THR A 135 -0.22 -0.62 1.26
N ALA A 136 0.57 -0.99 2.26
CA ALA A 136 1.51 -0.11 2.97
C ALA A 136 0.87 1.26 3.31
N ASP A 137 1.49 2.36 2.92
CA ASP A 137 1.03 3.73 3.19
C ASP A 137 -0.26 4.10 2.41
N GLY A 138 -0.60 3.36 1.35
CA GLY A 138 -1.85 3.51 0.63
C GLY A 138 -3.08 3.24 1.51
N ALA A 139 -2.94 2.42 2.56
CA ALA A 139 -4.04 2.13 3.48
C ALA A 139 -4.44 3.36 4.30
N ASN A 140 -3.49 4.19 4.72
CA ASN A 140 -3.76 5.43 5.46
C ASN A 140 -4.54 6.42 4.59
N ARG A 141 -4.13 6.56 3.32
CA ARG A 141 -4.82 7.39 2.32
C ARG A 141 -6.25 6.91 2.08
N ALA A 142 -6.41 5.61 1.86
CA ALA A 142 -7.71 5.01 1.59
C ALA A 142 -8.71 5.22 2.75
N VAL A 143 -8.31 5.04 4.02
CA VAL A 143 -9.23 5.28 5.14
C VAL A 143 -9.54 6.75 5.37
N ARG A 144 -8.58 7.66 5.14
CA ARG A 144 -8.82 9.11 5.21
C ARG A 144 -9.87 9.53 4.19
N VAL A 145 -9.76 9.07 2.94
CA VAL A 145 -10.76 9.32 1.91
C VAL A 145 -12.10 8.64 2.26
N ALA A 146 -12.10 7.38 2.72
CA ALA A 146 -13.33 6.68 3.07
C ALA A 146 -14.09 7.29 4.26
N ALA A 147 -13.37 7.89 5.22
CA ALA A 147 -13.97 8.59 6.35
C ALA A 147 -14.59 9.93 5.95
N SER A 148 -13.88 10.70 5.10
CA SER A 148 -14.26 12.06 4.69
C SER A 148 -15.23 12.12 3.50
N ARG A 149 -15.17 11.12 2.60
CA ARG A 149 -15.95 11.03 1.35
C ARG A 149 -16.62 9.67 1.24
N LYS A 150 -17.60 9.43 2.10
CA LYS A 150 -18.40 8.19 2.14
C LYS A 150 -19.18 7.94 0.84
N ASP A 151 -19.47 9.01 0.09
CA ASP A 151 -20.08 8.99 -1.23
C ASP A 151 -19.13 8.44 -2.32
N LEU A 152 -17.82 8.58 -2.11
CA LEU A 152 -16.81 8.11 -3.07
C LEU A 152 -16.32 6.70 -2.78
N VAL A 153 -16.11 6.35 -1.51
CA VAL A 153 -15.49 5.08 -1.15
C VAL A 153 -16.45 4.23 -0.31
N ALA A 154 -16.97 3.18 -0.94
CA ALA A 154 -17.87 2.20 -0.35
C ALA A 154 -17.16 1.32 0.69
N ALA A 155 -15.93 0.89 0.38
CA ALA A 155 -15.13 0.05 1.27
C ALA A 155 -13.63 0.20 0.98
N VAL A 156 -12.82 -0.14 1.98
CA VAL A 156 -11.36 -0.22 1.87
C VAL A 156 -10.91 -1.65 2.15
N VAL A 157 -10.11 -2.20 1.26
CA VAL A 157 -9.46 -3.50 1.42
C VAL A 157 -7.94 -3.27 1.49
N ALA A 158 -7.37 -3.39 2.68
CA ALA A 158 -5.94 -3.26 2.92
C ALA A 158 -5.28 -4.66 2.90
N LEU A 159 -4.36 -4.87 1.95
CA LEU A 159 -3.69 -6.15 1.73
C LEU A 159 -2.28 -6.12 2.34
N GLY A 160 -1.94 -7.14 3.14
CA GLY A 160 -0.65 -7.29 3.81
C GLY A 160 -0.31 -6.13 4.75
N THR A 161 -1.28 -5.29 5.11
CA THR A 161 -1.13 -4.11 5.95
C THR A 161 -2.44 -3.80 6.67
N ALA A 162 -2.37 -2.95 7.68
CA ALA A 162 -3.52 -2.24 8.22
C ALA A 162 -3.24 -0.73 8.16
N PRO A 163 -4.25 0.14 8.20
CA PRO A 163 -4.04 1.56 8.44
C PRO A 163 -3.64 1.73 9.91
N PHE A 164 -2.46 2.28 10.15
CA PHE A 164 -1.95 2.48 11.51
C PHE A 164 -1.10 3.72 11.60
N ALA A 165 -1.16 4.37 12.76
CA ALA A 165 -0.13 5.32 13.17
C ALA A 165 1.11 4.54 13.62
N ARG A 166 2.30 5.05 13.30
CA ARG A 166 3.56 4.41 13.72
C ARG A 166 3.61 4.20 15.24
N MET A 167 3.06 5.13 16.01
CA MET A 167 2.97 5.08 17.47
C MET A 167 2.26 3.81 18.00
N HIS A 168 1.38 3.17 17.22
CA HIS A 168 0.75 1.91 17.62
C HIS A 168 1.72 0.74 17.74
N PHE A 169 2.94 0.86 17.19
CA PHE A 169 3.99 -0.14 17.33
C PHE A 169 4.99 0.20 18.44
N GLU A 170 4.86 1.33 19.14
CA GLU A 170 5.76 1.71 20.22
C GLU A 170 5.87 0.60 21.27
N GLY A 171 7.11 0.23 21.62
CA GLY A 171 7.40 -0.87 22.54
C GLY A 171 7.39 -2.27 21.91
N SER A 172 7.06 -2.42 20.61
CA SER A 172 7.26 -3.68 19.89
C SER A 172 8.69 -3.82 19.36
N GLU A 173 9.15 -5.05 19.15
CA GLU A 173 10.44 -5.34 18.48
C GLU A 173 10.39 -5.10 16.96
N GLY A 174 9.26 -4.62 16.42
CA GLY A 174 9.11 -4.34 15.00
C GLY A 174 9.98 -3.17 14.56
N MET A 175 10.71 -3.31 13.45
CA MET A 175 11.55 -2.23 12.89
C MET A 175 10.78 -0.92 12.67
N ILE A 176 9.49 -1.03 12.36
CA ILE A 176 8.56 0.09 12.14
C ILE A 176 8.27 0.90 13.42
N ALA A 177 8.44 0.30 14.60
CA ALA A 177 8.27 0.97 15.89
C ALA A 177 9.40 1.96 16.19
N SER A 178 10.59 1.69 15.66
CA SER A 178 11.80 2.45 16.00
C SER A 178 11.90 3.71 15.16
N GLU A 179 11.77 4.86 15.83
CA GLU A 179 11.99 6.18 15.23
C GLU A 179 13.39 6.27 14.60
N THR A 180 14.41 5.73 15.26
CA THR A 180 15.78 5.69 14.73
C THR A 180 15.87 4.88 13.44
N VAL A 181 15.24 3.70 13.36
CA VAL A 181 15.29 2.85 12.17
C VAL A 181 14.53 3.49 11.00
N VAL A 182 13.33 4.03 11.27
CA VAL A 182 12.53 4.74 10.25
C VAL A 182 13.27 5.99 9.78
N GLY A 183 13.82 6.78 10.69
CA GLY A 183 14.62 7.96 10.37
C GLY A 183 15.89 7.61 9.58
N ALA A 184 16.55 6.51 9.90
CA ALA A 184 17.69 6.02 9.11
C ALA A 184 17.27 5.60 7.70
N PHE A 185 16.13 4.93 7.55
CA PHE A 185 15.59 4.55 6.24
C PHE A 185 15.20 5.77 5.40
N ILE A 186 14.54 6.78 6.00
CA ILE A 186 14.23 8.05 5.33
C ILE A 186 15.51 8.75 4.89
N ASN A 187 16.51 8.88 5.78
CA ASN A 187 17.81 9.46 5.42
C ASN A 187 18.48 8.69 4.27
N MET A 188 18.37 7.37 4.25
CA MET A 188 18.89 6.55 3.16
C MET A 188 18.11 6.81 1.87
N LEU A 189 16.78 6.91 1.89
CA LEU A 189 15.99 7.31 0.71
C LEU A 189 16.43 8.67 0.17
N GLU A 190 16.81 9.61 1.04
CA GLU A 190 17.22 10.97 0.66
C GLU A 190 18.68 11.09 0.20
N ARG A 191 19.56 10.19 0.64
CA ARG A 191 21.01 10.29 0.36
C ARG A 191 21.56 9.17 -0.50
N ASP A 192 20.93 7.99 -0.46
CA ASP A 192 21.28 6.79 -1.25
C ASP A 192 19.99 6.04 -1.64
N TYR A 193 19.20 6.66 -2.52
CA TYR A 193 17.91 6.12 -2.94
C TYR A 193 17.98 4.69 -3.50
N ARG A 194 19.04 4.41 -4.28
CA ARG A 194 19.25 3.08 -4.86
C ARG A 194 19.58 2.05 -3.79
N GLY A 195 20.47 2.38 -2.85
CA GLY A 195 20.78 1.54 -1.70
C GLY A 195 19.54 1.27 -0.86
N ALA A 196 18.70 2.28 -0.64
CA ALA A 196 17.46 2.15 0.11
C ALA A 196 16.48 1.17 -0.53
N LEU A 197 16.20 1.32 -1.83
CA LEU A 197 15.30 0.42 -2.54
C LEU A 197 15.85 -1.00 -2.60
N ARG A 198 17.17 -1.15 -2.80
CA ARG A 198 17.81 -2.47 -2.78
C ARG A 198 17.64 -3.14 -1.43
N ALA A 199 17.94 -2.44 -0.33
CA ALA A 199 17.78 -2.97 1.02
C ALA A 199 16.33 -3.40 1.31
N LEU A 200 15.36 -2.56 0.94
CA LEU A 200 13.94 -2.86 1.12
C LEU A 200 13.50 -4.08 0.29
N LEU A 201 13.85 -4.11 -0.99
CA LEU A 201 13.46 -5.20 -1.89
C LEU A 201 14.10 -6.52 -1.48
N SER A 202 15.38 -6.53 -1.09
CA SER A 202 16.05 -7.72 -0.54
C SER A 202 15.36 -8.24 0.71
N ALA A 203 14.99 -7.35 1.63
CA ALA A 203 14.36 -7.74 2.89
C ALA A 203 12.96 -8.34 2.71
N THR A 204 12.23 -7.90 1.68
CA THR A 204 10.84 -8.30 1.41
C THR A 204 10.70 -9.36 0.32
N ASN A 205 11.76 -9.68 -0.41
CA ASN A 205 11.77 -10.63 -1.53
C ASN A 205 13.02 -11.55 -1.46
N ALA A 206 13.20 -12.25 -0.33
CA ALA A 206 14.39 -13.08 -0.08
C ALA A 206 14.58 -14.24 -1.10
N GLN A 207 13.54 -14.59 -1.84
CA GLN A 207 13.55 -15.59 -2.91
C GLN A 207 14.14 -15.08 -4.24
N MET A 208 14.36 -13.78 -4.37
CA MET A 208 14.79 -13.13 -5.61
C MET A 208 16.29 -13.32 -5.84
N SER A 209 16.69 -13.64 -7.07
CA SER A 209 18.10 -13.67 -7.45
C SER A 209 18.70 -12.26 -7.54
N GLU A 210 20.03 -12.17 -7.46
CA GLU A 210 20.74 -10.88 -7.57
C GLU A 210 20.50 -10.12 -8.90
N PRO A 211 20.49 -10.77 -10.08
CA PRO A 211 20.12 -10.11 -11.33
C PRO A 211 18.69 -9.55 -11.30
N GLU A 212 17.71 -10.33 -10.86
CA GLU A 212 16.31 -9.89 -10.76
C GLU A 212 16.15 -8.71 -9.79
N LEU A 213 16.85 -8.73 -8.66
CA LEU A 213 16.87 -7.64 -7.70
C LEU A 213 17.42 -6.35 -8.32
N ARG A 214 18.51 -6.45 -9.08
CA ARG A 214 19.10 -5.30 -9.78
C ARG A 214 18.13 -4.69 -10.78
N GLU A 215 17.44 -5.51 -11.55
CA GLU A 215 16.43 -5.08 -12.52
C GLU A 215 15.24 -4.42 -11.82
N ARG A 216 14.74 -5.02 -10.74
CA ARG A 216 13.60 -4.47 -9.98
C ARG A 216 13.92 -3.13 -9.33
N VAL A 217 15.14 -2.97 -8.78
CA VAL A 217 15.61 -1.68 -8.27
C VAL A 217 15.68 -0.64 -9.38
N ALA A 218 16.25 -1.00 -10.55
CA ALA A 218 16.33 -0.07 -11.68
C ALA A 218 14.94 0.36 -12.16
N PHE A 219 14.00 -0.57 -12.25
CA PHE A 219 12.62 -0.31 -12.61
C PHE A 219 11.93 0.63 -11.61
N GLN A 220 12.02 0.35 -10.30
CA GLN A 220 11.41 1.22 -9.29
C GLN A 220 11.94 2.65 -9.34
N ILE A 221 13.25 2.83 -9.55
CA ILE A 221 13.87 4.15 -9.69
C ILE A 221 13.35 4.87 -10.94
N SER A 222 13.17 4.15 -12.04
CA SER A 222 12.64 4.74 -13.28
C SER A 222 11.17 5.14 -13.16
N TYR A 223 10.40 4.41 -12.35
CA TYR A 223 8.97 4.65 -12.17
C TYR A 223 8.67 5.72 -11.13
N CYS A 224 9.32 5.67 -9.97
CA CYS A 224 9.15 6.62 -8.89
C CYS A 224 10.49 7.32 -8.63
N PRO A 225 10.64 8.60 -9.01
CA PRO A 225 11.81 9.38 -8.66
C PRO A 225 12.00 9.50 -7.14
N GLN A 226 13.22 9.83 -6.75
CA GLN A 226 13.61 9.91 -5.34
C GLN A 226 12.77 10.87 -4.50
N GLU A 227 12.51 12.07 -5.02
CA GLU A 227 11.80 13.14 -4.30
C GLU A 227 10.38 12.71 -3.85
N PRO A 228 9.47 12.28 -4.73
CA PRO A 228 8.14 11.82 -4.32
C PRO A 228 8.20 10.60 -3.39
N ALA A 229 9.15 9.69 -3.61
CA ALA A 229 9.33 8.53 -2.76
C ALA A 229 9.70 8.92 -1.31
N ALA A 230 10.74 9.74 -1.14
CA ALA A 230 11.21 10.17 0.17
C ALA A 230 10.15 11.03 0.90
N ALA A 231 9.49 11.93 0.17
CA ALA A 231 8.44 12.78 0.72
C ALA A 231 7.23 11.96 1.23
N ARG A 232 6.75 10.98 0.46
CA ARG A 232 5.64 10.11 0.89
C ARG A 232 5.96 9.23 2.07
N VAL A 233 7.18 8.66 2.12
CA VAL A 233 7.60 7.85 3.28
C VAL A 233 7.70 8.70 4.53
N ARG A 234 8.19 9.94 4.43
CA ARG A 234 8.17 10.91 5.54
C ARG A 234 6.74 11.25 5.97
N ALA A 235 5.89 11.64 5.02
CA ALA A 235 4.50 11.99 5.30
C ALA A 235 3.75 10.84 5.99
N TRP A 236 3.99 9.60 5.55
CA TRP A 236 3.45 8.41 6.20
C TRP A 236 4.01 8.19 7.61
N ALA A 237 5.31 8.42 7.85
CA ALA A 237 5.93 8.23 9.16
C ALA A 237 5.40 9.23 10.21
N GLU A 238 4.94 10.39 9.76
CA GLU A 238 4.34 11.46 10.57
C GLU A 238 2.81 11.35 10.67
N ASP A 239 2.19 10.44 9.90
CA ASP A 239 0.73 10.33 9.80
C ASP A 239 0.10 9.53 10.96
N ASP A 240 -1.12 9.95 11.33
CA ASP A 240 -2.01 9.22 12.23
C ASP A 240 -3.40 9.01 11.56
N PRO A 241 -3.67 7.82 10.99
CA PRO A 241 -4.94 7.50 10.36
C PRO A 241 -5.98 6.96 11.37
N THR A 242 -5.72 6.94 12.68
CA THR A 242 -6.51 6.18 13.66
C THR A 242 -7.97 6.61 13.69
N ALA A 243 -8.23 7.92 13.72
CA ALA A 243 -9.59 8.45 13.73
C ALA A 243 -10.33 8.07 12.43
N ALA A 244 -9.67 8.20 11.28
CA ALA A 244 -10.23 7.86 9.99
C ALA A 244 -10.49 6.35 9.84
N ALA A 245 -9.60 5.50 10.33
CA ALA A 245 -9.78 4.05 10.35
C ALA A 245 -10.99 3.65 11.22
N ARG A 246 -11.16 4.26 12.39
CA ARG A 246 -12.33 4.04 13.26
C ARG A 246 -13.63 4.49 12.60
N GLU A 247 -13.63 5.65 11.95
CA GLU A 247 -14.79 6.17 11.21
C GLU A 247 -15.14 5.32 9.98
N THR A 248 -14.15 4.69 9.36
CA THR A 248 -14.38 3.74 8.25
C THR A 248 -15.11 2.49 8.77
N GLY A 249 -14.78 2.03 9.97
CA GLY A 249 -15.55 1.00 10.70
C GLY A 249 -15.66 -0.32 9.93
N GLU A 250 -16.88 -0.84 9.79
CA GLU A 250 -17.17 -2.11 9.11
C GLU A 250 -16.87 -2.10 7.60
N ARG A 251 -16.62 -0.93 7.01
CA ARG A 251 -16.20 -0.77 5.62
C ARG A 251 -14.70 -0.99 5.42
N LEU A 252 -13.92 -1.18 6.50
CA LEU A 252 -12.49 -1.47 6.45
C LEU A 252 -12.22 -2.97 6.62
N TRP A 253 -11.58 -3.55 5.62
CA TRP A 253 -11.18 -4.96 5.59
C TRP A 253 -9.66 -5.05 5.59
N THR A 254 -9.11 -5.90 6.47
CA THR A 254 -7.68 -6.22 6.52
C THR A 254 -7.49 -7.74 6.52
N ASP A 255 -6.49 -8.23 5.80
CA ASP A 255 -6.13 -9.65 5.75
C ASP A 255 -5.25 -10.11 6.94
N LEU A 256 -4.85 -9.17 7.79
CA LEU A 256 -4.02 -9.42 8.98
C LEU A 256 -4.81 -9.97 10.19
N GLY A 257 -6.08 -10.30 10.03
CA GLY A 257 -6.92 -10.84 11.11
C GLY A 257 -7.29 -9.81 12.20
N CYS A 258 -6.80 -8.57 12.11
CA CYS A 258 -7.25 -7.45 12.94
C CYS A 258 -8.57 -6.92 12.40
N ARG A 259 -9.69 -7.40 12.96
CA ARG A 259 -10.92 -6.60 12.95
C ARG A 259 -10.69 -5.42 13.90
N PRO A 260 -10.96 -4.16 13.50
CA PRO A 260 -11.06 -3.09 14.49
C PRO A 260 -12.18 -3.48 15.47
N HIS A 261 -11.84 -3.72 16.73
CA HIS A 261 -12.81 -4.06 17.75
C HIS A 261 -13.82 -2.90 17.90
N THR A 262 -15.09 -3.18 17.63
CA THR A 262 -16.21 -2.22 17.67
C THR A 262 -16.90 -2.10 19.03
N SER A 263 -16.32 -2.61 20.12
CA SER A 263 -16.98 -2.54 21.44
C SER A 263 -16.41 -1.43 22.32
N ALA A 264 -17.25 -0.43 22.60
CA ALA A 264 -17.01 0.72 23.47
C ALA A 264 -16.88 0.40 24.99
N GLU A 265 -16.60 -0.84 25.39
CA GLU A 265 -16.71 -1.26 26.81
C GLU A 265 -15.39 -1.77 27.45
N GLY A 266 -14.24 -1.59 26.80
CA GLY A 266 -12.96 -2.12 27.30
C GLY A 266 -12.11 -1.21 28.18
N TRP A 267 -12.62 -0.06 28.65
CA TRP A 267 -11.86 0.88 29.50
C TRP A 267 -12.51 1.06 30.87
N SER A 268 -12.26 0.09 31.77
CA SER A 268 -12.45 0.31 33.21
C SER A 268 -11.56 -0.63 34.03
N ARG A 269 -10.54 -0.03 34.66
CA ARG A 269 -9.85 -0.43 35.90
C ARG A 269 -9.35 -1.88 36.02
N ARG A 270 -8.05 -2.09 35.82
CA ARG A 270 -7.00 -2.21 36.86
C ARG A 270 -5.69 -2.67 36.24
#